data_AF-A0A3M7NLC3-F1
#
_entry.id   AF-A0A3M7NLC3-F1
#
_cell.length_a   1.000
_cell.length_b   1.000
_cell.length_c   1.000
_cell.angle_alpha   90.00
_cell.angle_beta   90.00
_cell.angle_gamma   90.00
#
_symmetry.space_group_name_H-M   'P 1'
#
loop_
_entity.id
_entity.type
_entity.pdbx_description
1 polymer ?
#
loop_
_entity_poly.entity_id
_entity_poly.type
_entity_poly.pdbx_seq_one_letter_code
_entity_poly.pdbx_strand_id
1 'polypeptide(L)'
;MRRPRYSFADDAIFKVPELDLMKAAMIVATRLNISHLIWSLTATSPFTITTNTSAIANALPQQHQRQFDHLPDNLRPTRAQLTHPHHPLLDLLPWPSVREKLCRIFSLPAEKRPPCAASPTALLELVYDIEDSAEGVRVWGDDPCSDKSWEVGEKLFVNWWWALDRDVISRSNEMRRARGAKLLGQGSILGV
;
A
#
# COMPACT_ATOMS: atom_id res chain seq x y z
N MET A 1 -58.38 -14.55 -13.61
CA MET A 1 -57.43 -13.46 -13.27
C MET A 1 -56.04 -14.05 -13.03
N ARG A 2 -55.04 -13.73 -13.87
CA ARG A 2 -53.63 -14.10 -13.64
C ARG A 2 -52.99 -13.04 -12.75
N ARG A 3 -52.40 -13.43 -11.62
CA ARG A 3 -51.62 -12.52 -10.76
C ARG A 3 -50.32 -12.13 -11.48
N PRO A 4 -49.91 -10.85 -11.50
CA PRO A 4 -48.58 -10.48 -11.94
C PRO A 4 -47.54 -11.06 -10.96
N ARG A 5 -46.53 -11.75 -11.47
CA ARG A 5 -45.32 -12.03 -10.69
C ARG A 5 -44.49 -10.75 -10.69
N TYR A 6 -44.44 -10.07 -9.55
CA TYR A 6 -43.42 -9.05 -9.31
C TYR A 6 -42.12 -9.78 -9.02
N SER A 7 -41.15 -9.65 -9.93
CA SER A 7 -39.76 -10.04 -9.68
C SER A 7 -39.06 -8.78 -9.21
N PHE A 8 -38.78 -8.68 -7.92
CA PHE A 8 -37.84 -7.67 -7.45
C PHE A 8 -36.45 -8.07 -7.97
N ALA A 9 -35.72 -7.12 -8.55
CA ALA A 9 -34.29 -7.29 -8.82
C ALA A 9 -33.54 -7.10 -7.48
N ASP A 10 -33.90 -7.89 -6.48
CA ASP A 10 -33.33 -7.80 -5.13
C ASP A 10 -32.08 -8.67 -5.07
N ASP A 11 -30.99 -8.15 -5.65
CA ASP A 11 -29.60 -8.46 -5.26
C ASP A 11 -28.67 -7.47 -5.98
N ALA A 12 -28.87 -6.16 -5.77
CA ALA A 12 -27.83 -5.19 -6.10
C ALA A 12 -26.70 -5.35 -5.08
N ILE A 13 -25.71 -6.19 -5.40
CA ILE A 13 -24.48 -6.33 -4.60
C ILE A 13 -23.76 -4.99 -4.64
N PHE A 14 -23.97 -4.15 -3.62
CA PHE A 14 -23.24 -2.91 -3.45
C PHE A 14 -21.81 -3.26 -3.05
N LYS A 15 -20.88 -3.14 -4.01
CA LYS A 15 -19.47 -3.32 -3.72
C LYS A 15 -19.00 -2.12 -2.90
N VAL A 16 -18.38 -2.39 -1.76
CA VAL A 16 -17.75 -1.39 -0.88
C VAL A 16 -16.25 -1.65 -0.92
N PRO A 17 -15.50 -1.09 -1.89
CA PRO A 17 -14.07 -1.32 -2.04
C PRO A 17 -13.28 -1.07 -0.76
N GLU A 18 -13.70 -0.12 0.07
CA GLU A 18 -13.07 0.26 1.33
C GLU A 18 -13.13 -0.88 2.35
N LEU A 19 -14.23 -1.64 2.40
CA LEU A 19 -14.33 -2.81 3.27
C LEU A 19 -13.45 -3.96 2.78
N ASP A 20 -13.34 -4.14 1.46
CA ASP A 20 -12.47 -5.17 0.89
C ASP A 20 -10.98 -4.81 1.09
N LEU A 21 -10.63 -3.54 0.93
CA LEU A 21 -9.31 -2.99 1.28
C LEU A 21 -9.00 -3.16 2.76
N MET A 22 -9.94 -2.84 3.65
CA MET A 22 -9.78 -3.00 5.09
C MET A 22 -9.57 -4.48 5.47
N LYS A 23 -10.37 -5.39 4.92
CA LYS A 23 -10.18 -6.85 5.12
C LYS A 23 -8.80 -7.31 4.66
N ALA A 24 -8.39 -6.88 3.46
CA ALA A 24 -7.08 -7.22 2.90
C ALA A 24 -5.93 -6.69 3.76
N ALA A 25 -6.00 -5.43 4.18
CA ALA A 25 -5.04 -4.81 5.08
C ALA A 25 -4.93 -5.57 6.41
N MET A 26 -6.05 -6.00 7.00
CA MET A 26 -6.06 -6.79 8.23
C MET A 26 -5.45 -8.20 8.05
N ILE A 27 -5.65 -8.83 6.89
CA ILE A 27 -5.01 -10.11 6.55
C ILE A 27 -3.49 -9.95 6.48
N VAL A 28 -3.01 -8.92 5.77
CA VAL A 28 -1.57 -8.62 5.67
C VAL A 28 -1.01 -8.25 7.06
N ALA A 29 -1.68 -7.39 7.82
CA ALA A 29 -1.25 -6.99 9.16
C ALA A 29 -1.14 -8.19 10.11
N THR A 30 -2.06 -9.15 10.00
CA THR A 30 -2.03 -10.39 10.80
C THR A 30 -0.86 -11.27 10.38
N ARG A 31 -0.60 -11.39 9.07
CA ARG A 31 0.54 -12.14 8.54
C ARG A 31 1.88 -11.56 9.00
N LEU A 32 1.96 -10.24 9.14
CA LEU A 32 3.14 -9.51 9.61
C LEU A 32 3.21 -9.39 11.14
N ASN A 33 2.19 -9.85 11.88
CA ASN A 33 2.05 -9.71 13.32
C ASN A 33 2.06 -8.24 13.82
N ILE A 34 1.42 -7.33 13.08
CA ILE A 34 1.35 -5.89 13.37
C ILE A 34 -0.08 -5.35 13.51
N SER A 35 -1.12 -6.18 13.49
CA SER A 35 -2.54 -5.75 13.53
C SER A 35 -2.90 -4.85 14.72
N HIS A 36 -2.17 -4.96 15.83
CA HIS A 36 -2.36 -4.14 17.03
C HIS A 36 -1.70 -2.75 16.95
N LEU A 37 -0.81 -2.53 15.97
CA LEU A 37 -0.04 -1.29 15.82
C LEU A 37 -0.61 -0.35 14.78
N ILE A 38 -1.25 -0.88 13.73
CA ILE A 38 -1.66 -0.10 12.54
C ILE A 38 -2.67 1.02 12.84
N TRP A 39 -3.37 0.94 13.98
CA TRP A 39 -4.37 1.91 14.42
C TRP A 39 -3.79 3.07 15.25
N SER A 40 -2.54 2.96 15.68
CA SER A 40 -1.89 3.98 16.50
C SER A 40 -1.11 4.94 15.62
N LEU A 41 -1.53 6.21 15.60
CA LEU A 41 -0.90 7.29 14.81
C LEU A 41 0.59 7.49 15.10
N THR A 42 1.06 7.06 16.27
CA THR A 42 2.45 7.21 16.73
C THR A 42 3.21 5.89 16.78
N ALA A 43 2.63 4.79 16.26
CA ALA A 43 3.32 3.52 16.21
C ALA A 43 4.56 3.58 15.30
N THR A 44 5.58 2.82 15.70
CA THR A 44 6.77 2.57 14.89
C THR A 44 6.80 1.10 14.51
N SER A 45 7.11 0.80 13.26
CA SER A 45 7.21 -0.56 12.75
C SER A 45 8.26 -1.37 13.53
N PRO A 46 7.95 -2.63 13.90
CA PRO A 46 8.90 -3.51 14.57
C PRO A 46 10.04 -3.99 13.66
N PHE A 47 9.98 -3.70 12.35
CA PHE A 47 11.06 -4.04 11.42
C PHE A 47 12.30 -3.17 11.60
N THR A 48 12.15 -1.98 12.16
CA THR A 48 13.28 -1.05 12.32
C THR A 48 14.27 -1.61 13.33
N ILE A 49 15.52 -1.77 12.89
CA ILE A 49 16.61 -2.23 13.76
C ILE A 49 16.97 -1.10 14.73
N THR A 50 16.69 -1.28 16.03
CA THR A 50 17.08 -0.36 17.09
C THR A 50 18.44 -0.75 17.68
N THR A 51 19.53 -0.52 16.93
CA THR A 51 20.87 -0.74 17.49
C THR A 51 21.35 0.46 18.31
N ASN A 52 21.51 0.28 19.62
CA ASN A 52 22.23 1.22 20.50
C ASN A 52 23.76 1.18 20.34
N THR A 53 24.31 0.42 19.37
CA THR A 53 25.76 0.21 19.21
C THR A 53 26.21 0.37 17.77
N SER A 54 27.00 1.42 17.55
CA SER A 54 27.45 1.97 16.26
C SER A 54 28.39 1.08 15.45
N ALA A 55 28.76 -0.12 15.94
CA ALA A 55 29.85 -0.92 15.38
C ALA A 55 29.40 -2.09 14.47
N ILE A 56 28.10 -2.38 14.36
CA ILE A 56 27.59 -3.61 13.70
C ILE A 56 26.69 -3.36 12.48
N ALA A 57 26.48 -2.09 12.11
CA ALA A 57 25.40 -1.63 11.22
C ALA A 57 25.39 -2.22 9.79
N ASN A 58 26.53 -2.71 9.29
CA ASN A 58 26.63 -3.17 7.89
C ASN A 58 26.44 -4.69 7.72
N ALA A 59 26.64 -5.51 8.76
CA ALA A 59 26.45 -6.97 8.70
C ALA A 59 25.06 -7.43 9.17
N LEU A 60 24.40 -6.62 10.01
CA LEU A 60 23.09 -6.91 10.59
C LEU A 60 21.92 -7.03 9.60
N PRO A 61 21.87 -6.27 8.48
CA PRO A 61 20.70 -6.31 7.59
C PRO A 61 20.46 -7.71 7.03
N GLN A 62 21.52 -8.42 6.59
CA GLN A 62 21.36 -9.76 6.03
C GLN A 62 20.88 -10.80 7.06
N GLN A 63 21.33 -10.70 8.32
CA GLN A 63 20.88 -11.61 9.37
C GLN A 63 19.44 -11.31 9.81
N HIS A 64 19.08 -10.03 9.96
CA HIS A 64 17.70 -9.63 10.24
C HIS A 64 16.77 -10.00 9.08
N GLN A 65 17.22 -9.89 7.82
CA GLN A 65 16.43 -10.31 6.67
C GLN A 65 15.96 -11.77 6.78
N ARG A 66 16.84 -12.67 7.23
CA ARG A 66 16.54 -14.11 7.41
C ARG A 66 15.46 -14.39 8.45
N GLN A 67 15.25 -13.49 9.42
CA GLN A 67 14.15 -13.60 10.38
C GLN A 67 12.79 -13.60 9.67
N PHE A 68 12.72 -13.01 8.48
CA PHE A 68 11.51 -12.85 7.69
C PHE A 68 11.39 -13.87 6.55
N ASP A 69 12.22 -14.92 6.51
CA ASP A 69 12.19 -15.93 5.44
C ASP A 69 10.85 -16.70 5.37
N HIS A 70 10.09 -16.71 6.48
CA HIS A 70 8.74 -17.28 6.57
C HIS A 70 7.65 -16.42 5.90
N LEU A 71 7.96 -15.17 5.56
CA LEU A 71 7.08 -14.28 4.82
C LEU A 71 7.24 -14.47 3.30
N PRO A 72 6.17 -14.24 2.52
CA PRO A 72 6.27 -14.09 1.07
C PRO A 72 7.33 -13.05 0.69
N ASP A 73 8.06 -13.27 -0.41
CA ASP A 73 9.16 -12.41 -0.83
C ASP A 73 8.77 -10.94 -0.91
N ASN A 74 7.56 -10.67 -1.42
CA ASN A 74 7.03 -9.32 -1.59
C ASN A 74 6.58 -8.65 -0.28
N LEU A 75 6.52 -9.38 0.84
CA LEU A 75 6.19 -8.87 2.17
C LEU A 75 7.38 -8.85 3.14
N ARG A 76 8.55 -9.34 2.72
CA ARG A 76 9.78 -9.19 3.51
C ARG A 76 10.14 -7.71 3.65
N PRO A 77 10.68 -7.26 4.81
CA PRO A 77 11.04 -5.87 5.01
C PRO A 77 12.15 -5.46 4.06
N THR A 78 12.10 -4.24 3.56
CA THR A 78 13.15 -3.69 2.72
C THR A 78 14.29 -3.13 3.57
N ARG A 79 15.42 -2.84 2.93
CA ARG A 79 16.56 -2.23 3.62
C ARG A 79 16.15 -0.90 4.27
N ALA A 80 15.36 -0.06 3.59
CA ALA A 80 14.91 1.20 4.15
C ALA A 80 14.01 1.00 5.38
N GLN A 81 13.15 -0.02 5.40
CA GLN A 81 12.33 -0.34 6.58
C GLN A 81 13.17 -0.86 7.75
N LEU A 82 14.25 -1.60 7.47
CA LEU A 82 15.17 -2.05 8.51
C LEU A 82 15.99 -0.91 9.11
N THR A 83 16.27 0.16 8.35
CA THR A 83 17.20 1.22 8.77
C THR A 83 16.56 2.55 9.16
N HIS A 84 15.32 2.82 8.76
CA HIS A 84 14.64 4.09 9.04
C HIS A 84 13.37 3.84 9.85
N PRO A 85 13.21 4.47 11.04
CA PRO A 85 11.95 4.45 11.77
C PRO A 85 10.80 4.94 10.89
N HIS A 86 9.72 4.15 10.83
CA HIS A 86 8.56 4.42 9.97
C HIS A 86 7.30 3.85 10.60
N HIS A 87 6.14 4.29 10.11
CA HIS A 87 4.84 3.82 10.59
C HIS A 87 4.49 2.43 10.00
N PRO A 88 3.91 1.49 10.78
CA PRO A 88 3.59 0.13 10.32
C PRO A 88 2.61 0.06 9.13
N LEU A 89 1.84 1.12 8.88
CA LEU A 89 0.94 1.19 7.72
C LEU A 89 1.70 1.01 6.39
N LEU A 90 2.94 1.51 6.30
CA LEU A 90 3.76 1.32 5.11
C LEU A 90 4.09 -0.17 4.88
N ASP A 91 4.15 -0.97 5.94
CA ASP A 91 4.44 -2.41 5.86
C ASP A 91 3.32 -3.20 5.18
N LEU A 92 2.10 -2.66 5.17
CA LEU A 92 0.93 -3.30 4.58
C LEU A 92 0.94 -3.27 3.05
N LEU A 93 1.71 -2.37 2.44
CA LEU A 93 1.78 -2.25 0.99
C LEU A 93 2.53 -3.46 0.41
N PRO A 94 1.96 -4.15 -0.59
CA PRO A 94 2.48 -5.46 -1.01
C PRO A 94 3.69 -5.34 -1.94
N TRP A 95 4.11 -4.13 -2.30
CA TRP A 95 5.18 -3.85 -3.26
C TRP A 95 6.46 -3.40 -2.53
N PRO A 96 7.51 -4.26 -2.47
CA PRO A 96 8.75 -3.91 -1.77
C PRO A 96 9.36 -2.59 -2.23
N SER A 97 9.43 -2.33 -3.53
CA SER A 97 10.04 -1.12 -4.06
C SER A 97 9.28 0.16 -3.69
N VAL A 98 7.95 0.10 -3.63
CA VAL A 98 7.10 1.21 -3.16
C VAL A 98 7.38 1.46 -1.68
N ARG A 99 7.43 0.41 -0.85
CA ARG A 99 7.78 0.50 0.58
C ARG A 99 9.16 1.11 0.80
N GLU A 100 10.19 0.64 0.07
CA GLU A 100 11.56 1.18 0.13
C GLU A 100 11.57 2.69 -0.13
N LYS A 101 10.90 3.15 -1.20
CA LYS A 101 10.85 4.57 -1.57
C LYS A 101 10.09 5.40 -0.54
N LEU A 102 8.90 4.96 -0.11
CA LEU A 102 8.09 5.69 0.86
C LEU A 102 8.83 5.82 2.19
N CYS A 103 9.41 4.74 2.72
CA CYS A 103 10.17 4.78 3.97
C CYS A 103 11.36 5.75 3.87
N ARG A 104 12.08 5.72 2.75
CA ARG A 104 13.21 6.63 2.52
C ARG A 104 12.77 8.09 2.38
N ILE A 105 11.65 8.37 1.72
CA ILE A 105 11.15 9.75 1.58
C ILE A 105 10.66 10.28 2.91
N PHE A 106 9.89 9.50 3.67
CA PHE A 106 9.40 9.91 4.98
C PHE A 106 10.52 10.06 6.02
N SER A 107 11.69 9.42 5.83
CA SER A 107 12.86 9.65 6.69
C SER A 107 13.61 10.96 6.40
N LEU A 108 13.31 11.66 5.31
CA LEU A 108 13.94 12.94 4.98
C LEU A 108 13.28 14.10 5.76
N PRO A 109 14.00 15.22 5.96
CA PRO A 109 13.38 16.50 6.33
C PRO A 109 12.29 16.91 5.33
N ALA A 110 11.22 17.55 5.82
CA ALA A 110 10.04 17.89 5.02
C ALA A 110 10.38 18.68 3.74
N GLU A 111 11.36 19.57 3.83
CA GLU A 111 11.79 20.46 2.74
C GLU A 111 12.49 19.71 1.60
N LYS A 112 12.92 18.46 1.84
CA LYS A 112 13.57 17.58 0.85
C LYS A 112 12.62 16.54 0.27
N ARG A 113 11.36 16.50 0.71
CA ARG A 113 10.35 15.56 0.21
C ARG A 113 9.66 16.11 -1.03
N PRO A 114 9.09 15.25 -1.89
CA PRO A 114 8.14 15.69 -2.91
C PRO A 114 7.02 16.55 -2.28
N PRO A 115 6.44 17.53 -2.99
CA PRO A 115 5.45 18.45 -2.41
C PRO A 115 4.28 17.76 -1.69
N CYS A 116 3.73 16.68 -2.27
CA CYS A 116 2.64 15.88 -1.67
C CYS A 116 3.05 15.14 -0.38
N ALA A 117 4.36 14.97 -0.15
CA ALA A 117 4.91 14.25 1.00
C ALA A 117 5.57 15.18 2.04
N ALA A 118 5.63 16.49 1.76
CA ALA A 118 6.25 17.50 2.61
C ALA A 118 5.36 17.95 3.78
N SER A 119 4.03 17.73 3.68
CA SER A 119 3.08 18.06 4.73
C SER A 119 3.38 17.32 6.04
N PRO A 120 3.22 17.95 7.23
CA PRO A 120 3.28 17.24 8.52
C PRO A 120 2.29 16.08 8.61
N THR A 121 1.18 16.15 7.87
CA THR A 121 0.12 15.12 7.80
C THR A 121 0.22 14.25 6.56
N ALA A 122 1.33 14.30 5.81
CA ALA A 122 1.47 13.57 4.54
C ALA A 122 1.22 12.06 4.63
N LEU A 123 1.53 11.43 5.77
CA LEU A 123 1.20 10.01 5.98
C LEU A 123 -0.32 9.79 6.05
N LEU A 124 -1.06 10.68 6.70
CA LEU A 124 -2.52 10.62 6.77
C LEU A 124 -3.15 10.92 5.40
N GLU A 125 -2.56 11.87 4.64
CA GLU A 125 -2.96 12.15 3.26
C GLU A 125 -2.76 10.93 2.35
N LEU A 126 -1.66 10.18 2.52
CA LEU A 126 -1.45 8.90 1.83
C LEU A 126 -2.58 7.90 2.17
N VAL A 127 -2.97 7.78 3.44
CA VAL A 127 -4.08 6.89 3.84
C VAL A 127 -5.39 7.32 3.18
N TYR A 128 -5.71 8.62 3.19
CA TYR A 128 -6.92 9.12 2.53
C TYR A 128 -6.92 8.85 1.02
N ASP A 129 -5.78 8.99 0.33
CA ASP A 129 -5.68 8.67 -1.09
C ASP A 129 -5.76 7.15 -1.35
N ILE A 130 -5.28 6.32 -0.42
CA ILE A 130 -5.40 4.85 -0.47
C ILE A 130 -6.86 4.41 -0.29
N GLU A 131 -7.57 5.00 0.66
CA GLU A 131 -8.95 4.64 1.04
C GLU A 131 -10.03 5.37 0.23
N ASP A 132 -9.65 6.17 -0.77
CA ASP A 132 -10.61 6.89 -1.60
C ASP A 132 -11.61 5.93 -2.28
N SER A 133 -12.90 6.18 -2.03
CA SER A 133 -14.01 5.32 -2.45
C SER A 133 -14.13 5.19 -3.97
N ALA A 134 -13.73 6.24 -4.70
CA ALA A 134 -13.91 6.34 -6.14
C ALA A 134 -12.69 5.84 -6.90
N GLU A 135 -11.48 6.25 -6.52
CA GLU A 135 -10.23 6.01 -7.24
C GLU A 135 -9.04 5.79 -6.29
N GLY A 136 -9.28 5.25 -5.10
CA GLY A 136 -8.26 4.69 -4.21
C GLY A 136 -7.81 3.28 -4.62
N VAL A 137 -7.16 2.58 -3.69
CA VAL A 137 -6.63 1.23 -3.89
C VAL A 137 -7.73 0.18 -3.82
N ARG A 138 -7.66 -0.81 -4.70
CA ARG A 138 -8.59 -1.96 -4.71
C ARG A 138 -7.84 -3.26 -4.62
N VAL A 139 -8.46 -4.26 -4.00
CA VAL A 139 -7.91 -5.61 -3.90
C VAL A 139 -8.73 -6.57 -4.76
N TRP A 140 -8.04 -7.42 -5.52
CA TRP A 140 -8.56 -8.36 -6.49
C TRP A 140 -8.18 -9.78 -6.10
N GLY A 141 -9.13 -10.70 -6.31
CA GLY A 141 -8.96 -12.11 -5.96
C GLY A 141 -8.90 -12.34 -4.45
N ASP A 142 -8.40 -13.51 -4.06
CA ASP A 142 -8.51 -14.01 -2.68
C ASP A 142 -7.16 -14.04 -1.92
N ASP A 143 -6.08 -13.55 -2.53
CA ASP A 143 -4.75 -13.50 -1.90
C ASP A 143 -4.24 -12.06 -1.68
N PRO A 144 -4.66 -11.39 -0.61
CA PRO A 144 -4.14 -10.07 -0.22
C PRO A 144 -2.64 -10.00 0.01
N CYS A 145 -1.96 -11.14 0.25
CA CYS A 145 -0.52 -11.14 0.46
C CYS A 145 0.26 -11.06 -0.87
N SER A 146 -0.40 -11.29 -2.00
CA SER A 146 0.21 -11.18 -3.33
C SER A 146 0.32 -9.72 -3.80
N ASP A 147 1.47 -9.36 -4.35
CA ASP A 147 1.69 -8.05 -4.99
C ASP A 147 0.89 -7.86 -6.29
N LYS A 148 0.31 -8.95 -6.83
CA LYS A 148 -0.50 -8.94 -8.05
C LYS A 148 -1.99 -8.76 -7.81
N SER A 149 -2.41 -8.77 -6.55
CA SER A 149 -3.80 -8.61 -6.13
C SER A 149 -4.22 -7.17 -5.86
N TRP A 150 -3.32 -6.20 -5.98
CA TRP A 150 -3.62 -4.82 -5.61
C TRP A 150 -3.62 -3.90 -6.85
N GLU A 151 -4.72 -3.19 -7.05
CA GLU A 151 -4.89 -2.18 -8.10
C GLU A 151 -4.72 -0.78 -7.49
N VAL A 152 -3.81 0.00 -8.06
CA VAL A 152 -3.71 1.44 -7.79
C VAL A 152 -4.81 2.19 -8.54
N GLY A 153 -5.54 3.04 -7.82
CA GLY A 153 -6.49 3.97 -8.40
C GLY A 153 -5.88 5.32 -8.80
N GLU A 154 -6.61 6.10 -9.60
CA GLU A 154 -6.14 7.40 -10.12
C GLU A 154 -5.80 8.39 -9.00
N LYS A 155 -6.58 8.39 -7.90
CA LYS A 155 -6.41 9.31 -6.77
C LYS A 155 -5.03 9.14 -6.13
N LEU A 156 -4.67 7.89 -5.84
CA LEU A 156 -3.33 7.56 -5.32
C LEU A 156 -2.24 7.84 -6.37
N PHE A 157 -2.49 7.51 -7.64
CA PHE A 157 -1.50 7.68 -8.70
C PHE A 157 -1.08 9.15 -8.86
N VAL A 158 -2.01 10.10 -8.95
CA VAL A 158 -1.70 11.52 -9.21
C VAL A 158 -0.73 12.10 -8.18
N ASN A 159 -0.92 11.77 -6.90
CA ASN A 159 -0.08 12.30 -5.82
C ASN A 159 1.21 11.49 -5.60
N TRP A 160 1.16 10.17 -5.81
CA TRP A 160 2.22 9.26 -5.36
C TRP A 160 2.92 8.51 -6.50
N TRP A 161 2.73 8.91 -7.77
CA TRP A 161 3.30 8.25 -8.95
C TRP A 161 4.81 8.01 -8.86
N TRP A 162 5.56 8.92 -8.21
CA TRP A 162 7.01 8.82 -8.03
C TRP A 162 7.42 7.60 -7.20
N ALA A 163 6.53 7.10 -6.32
CA ALA A 163 6.76 5.89 -5.54
C ALA A 163 6.44 4.62 -6.34
N LEU A 164 5.58 4.71 -7.35
CA LEU A 164 5.04 3.56 -8.09
C LEU A 164 5.97 3.14 -9.23
N ASP A 165 6.37 1.87 -9.24
CA ASP A 165 7.15 1.33 -10.36
C ASP A 165 6.29 1.01 -11.59
N ARG A 166 6.96 0.89 -12.74
CA ARG A 166 6.32 0.53 -14.01
C ARG A 166 5.51 -0.76 -13.91
N ASP A 167 5.98 -1.75 -13.17
CA ASP A 167 5.27 -3.03 -13.02
C ASP A 167 4.00 -2.88 -12.17
N VAL A 168 4.02 -2.04 -11.13
CA VAL A 168 2.83 -1.72 -10.32
C VAL A 168 1.78 -1.02 -11.18
N ILE A 169 2.21 -0.05 -11.99
CA ILE A 169 1.34 0.70 -12.91
C ILE A 169 0.79 -0.23 -14.00
N SER A 170 1.64 -1.06 -14.61
CA SER A 170 1.26 -2.01 -15.66
C SER A 170 0.21 -2.98 -15.14
N ARG A 171 0.47 -3.60 -13.99
CA ARG A 171 -0.45 -4.55 -13.36
C ARG A 171 -1.76 -3.88 -12.96
N SER A 172 -1.71 -2.67 -12.39
CA SER A 172 -2.92 -1.89 -12.11
C SER A 172 -3.72 -1.60 -13.38
N ASN A 173 -3.05 -1.28 -14.49
CA ASN A 173 -3.70 -1.02 -15.77
C ASN A 173 -4.37 -2.27 -16.39
N GLU A 174 -3.88 -3.47 -16.13
CA GLU A 174 -4.58 -4.72 -16.49
C GLU A 174 -5.92 -4.83 -15.75
N MET A 175 -5.91 -4.60 -14.44
CA MET A 175 -7.11 -4.64 -13.59
C MET A 175 -8.10 -3.50 -13.92
N ARG A 176 -7.59 -2.28 -14.14
CA ARG A 176 -8.37 -1.12 -14.58
C ARG A 176 -9.05 -1.39 -15.91
N ARG A 177 -8.34 -1.96 -16.89
CA ARG A 177 -8.91 -2.36 -18.18
C ARG A 177 -10.02 -3.40 -18.00
N ALA A 178 -9.83 -4.39 -17.12
CA ALA A 178 -10.82 -5.43 -16.86
C ALA A 178 -12.14 -4.87 -16.29
N ARG A 179 -12.10 -3.79 -15.51
CA ARG A 179 -13.30 -3.10 -15.01
C ARG A 179 -13.77 -1.91 -15.87
N GLY A 180 -13.16 -1.67 -17.03
CA GLY A 180 -13.52 -0.56 -17.93
C GLY A 180 -13.08 0.83 -17.48
N ALA A 181 -12.08 0.93 -16.60
CA ALA A 181 -11.52 2.21 -16.14
C ALA A 181 -10.42 2.74 -17.08
N LYS A 182 -10.17 4.05 -17.01
CA LYS A 182 -9.07 4.71 -17.74
C LYS A 182 -7.72 4.21 -17.25
N LEU A 183 -6.72 4.11 -18.13
CA LEU A 183 -5.38 3.70 -17.73
C LEU A 183 -4.67 4.81 -16.96
N LEU A 184 -3.95 4.44 -15.90
CA LEU A 184 -3.05 5.33 -15.18
C LEU A 184 -1.97 5.86 -16.12
N GLY A 185 -1.63 7.14 -15.97
CA GLY A 185 -0.60 7.81 -16.78
C GLY A 185 -1.05 8.17 -18.20
N GLN A 186 -2.31 7.89 -18.58
CA GLN A 186 -2.91 8.44 -19.80
C GLN A 186 -3.62 9.77 -19.49
N GLY A 187 -2.81 10.81 -19.36
CA GLY A 187 -3.25 12.19 -19.15
C GLY A 187 -2.12 13.07 -18.63
N SER A 188 -1.63 14.00 -19.46
CA SER A 188 -0.77 15.19 -19.25
C SER A 188 0.32 15.30 -18.15
N ILE A 189 0.53 14.33 -17.27
CA ILE A 189 1.46 14.45 -16.12
C ILE A 189 2.85 13.86 -16.45
N LEU A 190 3.01 13.20 -17.60
CA LEU A 190 4.31 12.71 -18.10
C LEU A 190 4.76 13.39 -19.40
N GLY A 191 4.34 14.64 -19.61
CA GLY A 191 4.90 15.47 -20.68
C GLY A 191 6.32 15.91 -20.32
N VAL A 192 7.29 15.15 -20.83
CA VAL A 192 8.72 15.46 -21.10
C VAL A 192 9.51 16.23 -20.04
#